data_AF-A0A7C5JJX3-F1
#
_entry.id   AF-A0A7C5JJX3-F1
#
_cell.length_a   1.000
_cell.length_b   1.000
_cell.length_c   1.000
_cell.angle_alpha   90.00
_cell.angle_beta   90.00
_cell.angle_gamma   90.00
#
_symmetry.space_group_name_H-M   'P 1'
#
loop_
_entity.id
_entity.type
_entity.pdbx_description
1 polymer ?
#
loop_
_entity_poly.entity_id
_entity_poly.type
_entity_poly.pdbx_seq_one_letter_code
_entity_poly.pdbx_strand_id
1 'polypeptide(L)' 'MTLVGKKAPLFEASAVINGNEIVENFKLSDYIGNKYIVFFFYPKDFTFVCPSELFAFQEKLAEFEKRNVQ' A
#
# COMPACT_ATOMS: atom_id res chain seq x y z
N MET A 1 -18.58 13.34 -4.16
CA MET A 1 -18.82 11.87 -4.23
C MET A 1 -18.01 11.20 -3.14
N THR A 2 -18.59 10.22 -2.44
CA THR A 2 -17.91 9.49 -1.34
C THR A 2 -17.41 8.13 -1.82
N LEU A 3 -16.18 7.76 -1.45
CA LEU A 3 -15.57 6.46 -1.73
C LEU A 3 -15.83 5.42 -0.63
N VAL A 4 -16.13 5.87 0.59
CA VAL A 4 -16.43 5.01 1.75
C VAL A 4 -17.66 4.14 1.48
N GLY A 5 -17.57 2.85 1.82
CA GLY A 5 -18.64 1.86 1.63
C GLY A 5 -18.78 1.34 0.20
N LYS A 6 -17.95 1.82 -0.74
CA LYS A 6 -17.89 1.33 -2.11
C LYS A 6 -16.68 0.43 -2.31
N LYS A 7 -16.72 -0.40 -3.36
CA LYS A 7 -15.53 -1.14 -3.79
C LYS A 7 -14.42 -0.16 -4.18
N ALA A 8 -13.19 -0.46 -3.77
CA ALA A 8 -12.04 0.33 -4.15
C ALA A 8 -11.87 0.34 -5.69
N PRO A 9 -11.46 1.47 -6.28
CA PRO A 9 -11.11 1.51 -7.71
C PRO A 9 -9.94 0.57 -8.00
N LEU A 10 -10.06 -0.24 -9.04
CA LEU A 10 -8.96 -1.08 -9.50
C LEU A 10 -7.88 -0.22 -10.16
N PHE A 11 -6.63 -0.59 -9.94
CA PHE A 11 -5.49 0.00 -10.61
C PHE A 11 -4.48 -1.09 -11.01
N GLU A 12 -3.70 -0.76 -12.03
CA GLU A 12 -2.53 -1.48 -12.49
C GLU A 12 -1.42 -0.45 -12.69
N ALA A 13 -0.26 -0.66 -12.06
CA ALA A 13 0.87 0.26 -12.14
C ALA A 13 2.18 -0.46 -11.85
N SER A 14 3.30 0.14 -12.23
CA SER A 14 4.62 -0.33 -11.83
C SER A 14 4.85 -0.03 -10.34
N ALA A 15 5.36 -1.00 -9.58
CA ALA A 15 5.63 -0.87 -8.16
C ALA A 15 7.04 -1.38 -7.80
N VAL A 16 7.67 -0.75 -6.81
CA VAL A 16 8.92 -1.23 -6.22
C VAL A 16 8.61 -2.14 -5.03
N ILE A 17 9.10 -3.37 -5.07
CA ILE A 17 8.92 -4.41 -4.06
C ILE A 17 10.29 -4.75 -3.46
N ASN A 18 10.33 -5.02 -2.15
CA ASN A 18 11.56 -5.37 -1.43
C ASN A 18 12.72 -4.37 -1.63
N GLY A 19 12.39 -3.11 -1.92
CA GLY A 19 13.33 -2.00 -2.14
C GLY A 19 14.09 -2.00 -3.46
N ASN A 20 14.07 -3.08 -4.25
CA ASN A 20 14.91 -3.20 -5.46
C ASN A 20 14.22 -3.86 -6.67
N GLU A 21 13.12 -4.57 -6.45
CA GLU A 21 12.43 -5.29 -7.52
C GLU A 21 11.34 -4.40 -8.13
N ILE A 22 11.36 -4.21 -9.45
CA ILE A 22 10.32 -3.47 -10.15
C ILE A 22 9.34 -4.48 -10.74
N VAL A 23 8.09 -4.42 -10.28
CA VAL A 23 6.97 -5.21 -10.83
C VAL A 23 6.12 -4.27 -11.68
N GLU A 24 6.20 -4.41 -12.99
CA GLU A 24 5.52 -3.52 -13.95
C GLU A 24 3.99 -3.62 -13.92
N ASN A 25 3.46 -4.79 -13.57
CA ASN A 25 2.01 -5.07 -13.62
C ASN A 25 1.45 -5.33 -12.21
N PHE A 26 1.74 -4.46 -11.24
CA PHE A 26 1.19 -4.58 -9.90
C PHE A 26 -0.31 -4.23 -9.93
N LYS A 27 -1.15 -5.17 -9.52
CA LYS A 27 -2.62 -5.05 -9.59
C LYS A 27 -3.25 -5.14 -8.22
N LEU A 28 -4.17 -4.20 -7.92
CA LEU A 28 -4.97 -4.28 -6.70
C LEU A 28 -5.83 -5.56 -6.67
N SER A 29 -6.31 -6.02 -7.83
CA SER A 29 -7.19 -7.19 -7.95
C SER A 29 -6.60 -8.46 -7.34
N ASP A 30 -5.28 -8.60 -7.34
CA ASP A 30 -4.59 -9.82 -6.92
C ASP A 30 -4.64 -10.00 -5.39
N TYR A 31 -4.93 -8.93 -4.66
CA TYR A 31 -5.01 -8.90 -3.20
C TYR A 31 -6.45 -8.90 -2.67
N ILE A 32 -7.43 -8.56 -3.50
CA ILE A 32 -8.85 -8.48 -3.10
C ILE A 32 -9.36 -9.88 -2.73
N GLY A 33 -9.92 -10.03 -1.52
CA GLY A 33 -10.55 -11.26 -1.04
C GLY A 33 -9.63 -12.19 -0.25
N ASN A 34 -8.31 -11.96 -0.26
CA ASN A 34 -7.32 -12.77 0.46
C ASN A 34 -6.87 -12.11 1.77
N LYS A 35 -6.67 -10.80 1.75
CA LYS A 35 -6.20 -9.98 2.88
C LYS A 35 -6.96 -8.67 2.97
N TYR A 36 -6.94 -8.05 4.15
CA TYR A 36 -7.26 -6.63 4.27
C TYR A 36 -6.13 -5.81 3.64
N ILE A 37 -6.46 -4.65 3.07
CA ILE A 37 -5.49 -3.81 2.36
C ILE A 37 -5.50 -2.41 2.98
N VAL A 38 -4.33 -1.95 3.41
CA VAL A 38 -4.11 -0.54 3.77
C VAL A 38 -3.40 0.13 2.61
N PHE A 39 -4.16 0.87 1.80
CA PHE A 39 -3.61 1.64 0.70
C PHE A 39 -3.40 3.10 1.11
N PHE A 40 -2.13 3.49 1.24
CA PHE A 40 -1.72 4.80 1.73
C PHE A 40 -1.09 5.63 0.61
N PHE A 41 -1.53 6.89 0.51
CA PHE A 41 -0.97 7.86 -0.45
C PHE A 41 -0.14 8.88 0.31
N TYR A 42 1.04 9.19 -0.22
CA TYR A 42 1.87 10.30 0.21
C TYR A 42 2.20 11.19 -1.00
N PRO A 43 2.42 12.50 -0.81
CA PRO A 43 2.46 13.46 -1.91
C PRO A 43 3.66 13.31 -2.84
N LYS A 44 4.86 13.04 -2.29
CA LYS A 44 6.10 12.95 -3.07
C LYS A 44 7.26 12.38 -2.23
N ASP A 45 8.14 11.63 -2.89
CA ASP A 45 9.44 11.22 -2.34
C ASP A 45 10.33 12.42 -1.98
N PHE A 46 11.23 12.19 -1.01
CA PHE A 46 12.24 13.16 -0.57
C PHE A 46 11.67 14.51 -0.11
N THR A 47 10.52 14.46 0.58
CA THR A 47 9.91 15.60 1.27
C THR A 47 10.04 15.46 2.79
N PHE A 48 9.83 16.54 3.55
CA PHE A 48 10.20 16.61 4.98
C PHE A 48 9.32 15.78 5.94
N VAL A 49 8.05 15.53 5.59
CA VAL A 49 7.10 14.81 6.47
C VAL A 49 6.94 13.35 6.07
N CYS A 50 6.94 13.04 4.77
CA CYS A 50 6.73 11.68 4.24
C CYS A 50 7.65 10.58 4.77
N PRO A 51 8.95 10.78 5.07
CA PRO A 51 9.78 9.66 5.51
C PRO A 51 9.33 9.10 6.86
N SER A 52 8.84 9.93 7.78
CA SER A 52 8.47 9.45 9.12
C SER A 52 7.26 8.52 9.10
N GLU A 53 6.25 8.81 8.27
CA GLU A 53 5.05 7.96 8.13
C GLU A 53 5.40 6.60 7.49
N LEU A 54 6.24 6.61 6.44
CA LEU A 54 6.72 5.38 5.80
C LEU A 54 7.52 4.51 6.77
N PHE A 55 8.43 5.10 7.56
CA PHE A 55 9.15 4.36 8.60
C PHE A 55 8.22 3.81 9.68
N ALA A 56 7.22 4.58 10.12
CA ALA A 56 6.26 4.12 11.12
C ALA A 56 5.43 2.93 10.61
N PHE A 57 5.01 2.93 9.35
CA PHE A 57 4.36 1.76 8.74
C PHE A 57 5.30 0.55 8.68
N GLN A 58 6.56 0.76 8.33
CA GLN A 58 7.56 -0.31 8.26
C GLN A 58 7.85 -0.94 9.63
N GLU A 59 8.00 -0.14 10.68
CA GLU A 59 8.17 -0.62 12.06
C GLU A 59 6.97 -1.46 12.55
N LYS A 60 5.79 -1.15 12.01
CA LYS A 60 4.52 -1.80 12.36
C LYS A 60 4.11 -2.92 11.41
N LEU A 61 4.90 -3.24 10.39
CA LEU A 61 4.57 -4.21 9.36
C LEU A 61 4.19 -5.58 9.95
N ALA A 62 4.95 -6.09 10.91
CA ALA A 62 4.66 -7.36 11.59
C ALA A 62 3.31 -7.35 12.34
N GLU A 63 2.87 -6.18 12.83
CA GLU A 63 1.59 -6.01 13.50
C GLU A 63 0.41 -6.06 12.50
N PHE A 64 0.61 -5.51 11.30
CA PHE A 64 -0.35 -5.60 10.19
C PHE A 64 -0.46 -7.02 9.66
N GLU A 65 0.66 -7.70 9.42
CA GLU A 65 0.69 -9.08 8.95
C GLU A 65 -0.03 -10.03 9.93
N LYS A 66 0.20 -9.85 11.23
CA LYS A 66 -0.51 -10.62 12.29
C LYS A 66 -2.04 -10.44 12.24
N ARG A 67 -2.52 -9.33 11.68
CA ARG A 67 -3.95 -9.02 11.52
C ARG A 67 -4.48 -9.39 10.12
N ASN A 68 -3.71 -10.11 9.32
CA ASN A 68 -4.01 -10.43 7.92
C ASN A 68 -4.24 -9.17 7.06
N VAL A 69 -3.45 -8.13 7.31
CA VAL A 69 -3.43 -6.87 6.58
C VAL A 69 -2.15 -6.80 5.76
N GLN A 70 -2.29 -6.36 4.50
CA GLN A 70 -1.18 -6.00 3.61
C GLN A 70 -1.19 -4.49 3.36
#